data_AF-T1CIY2-F1
#
_entry.id   AF-T1CIY2-F1
#
_cell.length_a   1.000
_cell.length_b   1.000
_cell.length_c   1.000
_cell.angle_alpha   90.00
_cell.angle_beta   90.00
_cell.angle_gamma   90.00
#
_symmetry.space_group_name_H-M   'P 1'
#
loop_
_entity.id
_entity.type
_entity.pdbx_description
1 polymer ?
#
loop_
_entity_poly.entity_id
_entity_poly.type
_entity_poly.pdbx_seq_one_letter_code
_entity_poly.pdbx_strand_id
1 'polypeptide(L)'
;MRVYVSLFGAFRQYHSEDHIEIDVIEGARIADLRHTLEAYGQAHWPAFRAGLLRVSSFASDTTLLRDGDFVPTGGRIAILPPVSGG
;
A
#
# COMPACT_ATOMS: atom_id res chain seq x y z
N MET A 1 9.65 9.48 7.07
CA MET A 1 8.76 10.33 6.27
C MET A 1 7.36 9.74 6.23
N ARG A 2 6.34 10.60 6.18
CA ARG A 2 4.93 10.20 6.10
C ARG A 2 4.53 9.99 4.64
N VAL A 3 3.84 8.89 4.37
CA VAL A 3 3.37 8.51 3.03
C VAL A 3 1.86 8.34 3.05
N TYR A 4 1.18 8.94 2.08
CA TYR A 4 -0.25 8.79 1.89
C TYR A 4 -0.52 7.62 0.94
N VAL A 5 -1.19 6.57 1.43
CA VAL A 5 -1.51 5.37 0.66
C VAL A 5 -3.00 5.30 0.39
N SER A 6 -3.40 5.55 -0.86
CA SER A 6 -4.76 5.36 -1.33
C SER A 6 -5.11 3.89 -1.44
N LEU A 7 -6.21 3.49 -0.81
CA LEU A 7 -6.72 2.13 -0.78
C LEU A 7 -7.71 1.92 -1.95
N PHE A 8 -7.66 0.76 -2.59
CA PHE A 8 -8.60 0.38 -3.65
C PHE A 8 -9.14 -1.04 -3.45
N GLY A 9 -10.27 -1.33 -4.09
CA GLY A 9 -10.85 -2.68 -4.15
C GLY A 9 -11.00 -3.34 -2.79
N ALA A 10 -10.46 -4.56 -2.66
CA ALA A 10 -10.52 -5.33 -1.42
C ALA A 10 -9.95 -4.59 -0.19
N PHE A 11 -9.02 -3.65 -0.35
CA PHE A 11 -8.49 -2.88 0.79
C PHE A 11 -9.52 -1.90 1.39
N ARG A 12 -10.48 -1.41 0.60
CA ARG A 12 -11.58 -0.54 1.08
C ARG A 12 -12.52 -1.25 2.04
N GLN A 13 -12.49 -2.58 2.10
CA GLN A 13 -13.33 -3.34 3.02
C GLN A 13 -12.75 -3.35 4.43
N TYR A 14 -11.46 -3.07 4.59
CA TYR A 14 -10.77 -3.12 5.89
C TYR A 14 -10.72 -1.77 6.60
N HIS A 15 -10.94 -0.66 5.89
CA HIS A 15 -10.81 0.68 6.43
C HIS A 15 -11.97 1.58 6.03
N SER A 16 -12.38 2.49 6.92
CA SER A 16 -13.50 3.40 6.67
C SER A 16 -13.16 4.48 5.64
N GLU A 17 -11.92 4.98 5.69
CA GLU A 17 -11.43 6.00 4.77
C GLU A 17 -10.86 5.38 3.48
N ASP A 18 -10.72 6.23 2.47
CA ASP A 18 -10.14 5.85 1.19
C ASP A 18 -8.62 5.74 1.16
N HIS A 19 -7.98 6.03 2.29
CA HIS A 19 -6.55 6.10 2.41
C HIS A 19 -6.12 5.77 3.83
N ILE A 20 -4.83 5.49 3.97
CA ILE A 20 -4.14 5.51 5.25
C ILE A 20 -2.86 6.33 5.09
N GLU A 21 -2.34 6.78 6.21
CA GLU A 21 -1.03 7.39 6.25
C GLU A 21 -0.07 6.51 7.05
N ILE A 22 1.08 6.22 6.46
CA ILE A 22 2.09 5.31 7.01
C ILE A 22 3.41 6.06 7.13
N ASP A 23 4.10 5.88 8.25
CA ASP A 23 5.48 6.33 8.40
C ASP A 23 6.45 5.27 7.89
N VAL A 24 7.35 5.68 7.00
CA VAL A 24 8.47 4.86 6.52
C VAL A 24 9.80 5.59 6.72
N ILE A 25 10.91 4.86 6.68
CA ILE A 25 12.25 5.46 6.73
C ILE A 25 12.46 6.31 5.47
N GLU A 26 13.20 7.41 5.60
CA GLU A 26 13.58 8.21 4.43
C GLU A 26 14.49 7.39 3.49
N GLY A 27 14.21 7.43 2.19
CA GLY A 27 14.88 6.56 1.22
C GLY A 27 14.43 5.09 1.24
N ALA A 28 13.31 4.78 1.91
CA ALA A 28 12.69 3.44 1.84
C ALA A 28 12.34 3.07 0.40
N ARG A 29 12.37 1.76 0.12
CA ARG A 29 11.90 1.18 -1.15
C ARG A 29 10.47 0.69 -1.03
N ILE A 30 9.84 0.41 -2.16
CA ILE A 30 8.48 -0.12 -2.21
C ILE A 30 8.37 -1.47 -1.50
N ALA A 31 9.41 -2.30 -1.52
CA ALA A 31 9.49 -3.52 -0.70
C ALA A 31 9.32 -3.22 0.79
N ASP A 32 10.02 -2.19 1.30
CA ASP A 32 9.93 -1.79 2.70
C ASP A 32 8.53 -1.28 3.04
N LEU A 33 7.95 -0.45 2.17
CA LEU A 33 6.55 0.01 2.32
C LEU A 33 5.57 -1.17 2.36
N ARG A 34 5.76 -2.20 1.54
CA ARG A 34 4.93 -3.41 1.55
C ARG A 34 4.99 -4.10 2.91
N HIS A 35 6.18 -4.25 3.49
CA HIS A 35 6.35 -4.84 4.82
C HIS A 35 5.71 -3.97 5.92
N THR A 36 5.87 -2.65 5.85
CA THR A 36 5.23 -1.73 6.81
C THR A 36 3.70 -1.81 6.72
N LEU A 37 3.14 -1.86 5.51
CA LEU A 37 1.70 -2.01 5.29
C LEU A 37 1.18 -3.36 5.80
N GLU A 38 1.97 -4.43 5.67
CA GLU A 38 1.60 -5.74 6.19
C GLU A 38 1.48 -5.72 7.70
N ALA A 39 2.48 -5.17 8.39
CA ALA A 39 2.47 -5.00 9.84
C ALA A 39 1.30 -4.10 10.29
N TYR A 40 1.07 -3.00 9.58
CA TYR A 40 -0.06 -2.11 9.86
C TYR A 40 -1.40 -2.85 9.74
N GLY A 41 -1.63 -3.55 8.62
CA GLY A 41 -2.87 -4.28 8.37
C GLY A 41 -3.10 -5.38 9.41
N GLN A 42 -2.06 -6.14 9.78
CA GLN A 42 -2.17 -7.15 10.83
C GLN A 42 -2.56 -6.56 12.20
N ALA A 43 -2.08 -5.35 12.52
CA ALA A 43 -2.37 -4.69 13.79
C ALA A 43 -3.74 -3.99 13.83
N HIS A 44 -4.23 -3.47 12.69
CA HIS A 44 -5.40 -2.58 12.66
C HIS A 44 -6.64 -3.19 12.02
N TRP A 45 -6.48 -4.23 11.20
CA TRP A 45 -7.56 -4.81 10.41
C TRP A 45 -7.76 -6.29 10.78
N PRO A 46 -8.70 -6.64 11.68
CA PRO A 46 -8.85 -8.00 12.22
C PRO A 46 -9.05 -9.10 11.16
N ALA A 47 -9.63 -8.77 10.00
CA ALA A 47 -9.87 -9.71 8.91
C ALA A 47 -8.81 -9.66 7.79
N PHE A 48 -7.74 -8.90 7.98
CA PHE A 48 -6.72 -8.68 6.96
C PHE A 48 -5.94 -9.96 6.64
N ARG A 49 -5.71 -10.17 5.34
CA ARG A 49 -4.93 -11.29 4.82
C ARG A 49 -3.68 -10.76 4.15
N ALA A 50 -2.51 -11.01 4.74
CA ALA A 50 -1.20 -10.62 4.18
C ALA A 50 -0.99 -11.09 2.73
N GLY A 51 -1.56 -12.23 2.35
CA GLY A 51 -1.52 -12.73 0.98
C GLY A 51 -2.08 -11.75 -0.07
N LEU A 52 -3.02 -10.87 0.31
CA LEU A 52 -3.55 -9.83 -0.58
C LEU A 52 -2.46 -8.81 -0.95
N LEU A 53 -1.66 -8.35 0.02
CA LEU A 53 -0.54 -7.45 -0.24
C LEU A 53 0.44 -8.06 -1.24
N ARG A 54 0.76 -9.35 -1.10
CA ARG A 54 1.74 -10.03 -1.98
C ARG A 54 1.38 -10.00 -3.47
N VAL A 55 0.09 -10.03 -3.78
CA VAL A 55 -0.41 -10.00 -5.18
C VAL A 55 -0.85 -8.61 -5.63
N SER A 56 -0.72 -7.60 -4.77
CA SER A 56 -1.09 -6.22 -5.08
C SER A 56 0.07 -5.44 -5.70
N SER A 57 -0.25 -4.55 -6.62
CA SER A 57 0.70 -3.61 -7.23
C SER A 57 0.66 -2.27 -6.51
N PHE A 58 1.79 -1.56 -6.54
CA PHE A 58 1.89 -0.17 -6.11
C PHE A 58 1.97 0.75 -7.32
N ALA A 59 1.41 1.94 -7.21
CA ALA A 59 1.47 2.96 -8.26
C ALA A 59 1.70 4.35 -7.66
N SER A 60 2.43 5.19 -8.38
CA SER A 60 2.32 6.64 -8.24
C SER A 60 1.17 7.16 -9.11
N ASP A 61 1.00 8.48 -9.17
CA ASP A 61 0.03 9.11 -10.07
C ASP A 61 0.27 8.81 -11.57
N THR A 62 1.49 8.41 -11.95
CA THR A 62 1.88 8.29 -13.37
C THR A 62 2.39 6.92 -13.79
N THR A 63 2.80 6.06 -12.85
CA THR A 63 3.38 4.75 -13.19
C THR A 63 3.17 3.71 -12.09
N LEU A 64 3.21 2.44 -12.47
CA LEU A 64 3.40 1.35 -11.54
C LEU A 64 4.83 1.42 -10.95
N LEU A 65 4.92 1.06 -9.67
CA LEU A 65 6.15 1.03 -8.88
C LEU A 65 6.51 -0.41 -8.56
N ARG A 66 7.79 -0.75 -8.70
CA ARG A 66 8.37 -2.06 -8.43
C ARG A 66 9.00 -2.08 -7.04
N ASP A 67 9.17 -3.26 -6.48
CA ASP A 67 9.73 -3.45 -5.13
C ASP A 67 11.10 -2.77 -4.92
N GLY A 68 11.91 -2.68 -5.98
CA GLY A 68 13.21 -2.00 -5.94
C GLY A 68 13.16 -0.47 -6.10
N ASP A 69 12.03 0.10 -6.49
CA ASP A 69 11.89 1.55 -6.65
C ASP A 69 11.84 2.22 -5.28
N PHE A 70 12.29 3.48 -5.21
CA PHE A 70 12.16 4.28 -4.00
C PHE A 70 10.71 4.73 -3.80
N VAL A 71 10.28 4.80 -2.54
CA VAL A 71 9.02 5.44 -2.17
C VAL A 71 9.14 6.93 -2.51
N PRO A 72 8.26 7.49 -3.37
CA PRO A 72 8.34 8.91 -3.73
C PRO A 72 8.11 9.81 -2.52
N THR A 73 9.00 10.78 -2.30
CA THR A 73 8.90 11.75 -1.21
C THR A 73 7.69 12.66 -1.41
N GLY A 74 6.82 12.75 -0.39
CA GLY A 74 5.65 13.65 -0.39
C GLY A 74 4.56 13.27 -1.41
N GLY A 75 4.71 12.14 -2.10
CA GLY A 75 3.77 11.66 -3.11
C GLY A 75 2.65 10.81 -2.52
N ARG A 76 1.58 10.67 -3.29
CA ARG A 76 0.53 9.69 -3.04
C ARG A 76 0.91 8.38 -3.72
N ILE A 77 0.75 7.28 -2.99
CA ILE A 77 0.90 5.93 -3.53
C ILE A 77 -0.48 5.28 -3.52
N ALA A 78 -0.86 4.63 -4.62
CA ALA A 78 -2.01 3.75 -4.64
C ALA A 78 -1.57 2.30 -4.41
N ILE A 79 -2.36 1.57 -3.61
CA ILE A 79 -2.29 0.10 -3.56
C ILE A 79 -3.44 -0.50 -4.35
N LEU A 80 -3.08 -1.29 -5.35
CA LEU A 80 -4.01 -1.86 -6.33
C LEU A 80 -4.07 -3.38 -6.12
N PRO A 81 -5.15 -3.92 -5.49
CA PRO A 81 -5.33 -5.36 -5.43
C PRO A 81 -5.59 -5.91 -6.83
N PRO A 82 -5.36 -7.22 -7.07
CA PRO A 82 -5.77 -7.87 -8.31
C PRO A 82 -7.22 -7.56 -8.62
N VAL A 83 -7.48 -7.00 -9.80
CA VAL A 83 -8.84 -6.87 -10.28
C VAL A 83 -9.31 -8.26 -10.68
N SER A 84 -10.38 -8.75 -10.06
CA SER A 84 -11.18 -9.83 -10.63
C SER A 84 -11.87 -9.25 -11.86
N GLY A 85 -11.17 -9.23 -13.00
CA GLY A 85 -11.77 -8.89 -14.28
C GLY A 85 -12.92 -9.85 -14.54
N GLY A 86 -14.13 -9.29 -14.67
CA GLY A 86 -15.26 -9.99 -15.27
C GLY A 86 -15.06 -10.12 -16.77
#